data_AF-A0A0S4WMS4-F1
#
_entry.id   AF-A0A0S4WMS4-F1
#
_cell.length_a   1.000
_cell.length_b   1.000
_cell.length_c   1.000
_cell.angle_alpha   90.00
_cell.angle_beta   90.00
_cell.angle_gamma   90.00
#
_symmetry.space_group_name_H-M   'P 1'
#
loop_
_entity.id
_entity.type
_entity.pdbx_description
1 polymer ?
#
loop_
_entity_poly.entity_id
_entity_poly.type
_entity_poly.pdbx_seq_one_letter_code
_entity_poly.pdbx_strand_id
1 'polypeptide(L)' 'MDSLPCGPLLFGNPKQNLPNVEYRQVAALIPYARNPRTHSDEQVARIAASIVEYGSTRSWSTARTA' A
#
# COMPACT_ATOMS: atom_id res chain seq x y z
N MET A 1 -19.20 -3.54 36.16
CA MET A 1 -18.28 -3.94 35.07
C MET A 1 -19.14 -4.16 33.86
N ASP A 2 -19.54 -3.03 33.29
CA ASP A 2 -20.75 -2.89 32.49
C ASP A 2 -20.53 -3.41 31.06
N SER A 3 -21.36 -4.37 30.69
CA SER A 3 -21.47 -4.90 29.34
C SER A 3 -21.82 -3.77 28.37
N LEU A 4 -20.86 -3.38 27.52
CA LEU A 4 -21.13 -2.46 26.43
C LEU A 4 -22.16 -3.10 25.46
N PRO A 5 -23.21 -2.39 25.04
CA PRO A 5 -24.19 -2.95 24.12
C PRO A 5 -23.59 -3.07 22.72
N CYS A 6 -23.71 -4.26 22.12
CA CYS A 6 -23.56 -4.49 20.68
C CYS A 6 -24.62 -3.69 19.91
N GLY A 7 -24.39 -2.39 19.74
CA GLY A 7 -25.11 -1.56 18.78
C GLY A 7 -24.53 -1.73 17.38
N PRO A 8 -25.33 -1.58 16.31
CA PRO A 8 -24.82 -1.63 14.95
C PRO A 8 -23.86 -0.45 14.73
N LEU A 9 -22.61 -0.78 14.39
CA LEU A 9 -21.59 0.22 14.10
C LEU A 9 -22.04 1.04 12.88
N LEU A 10 -22.43 2.29 13.12
CA LEU A 10 -22.70 3.33 12.11
C LEU A 10 -21.40 3.72 11.39
N PHE A 11 -20.69 2.77 10.79
CA PHE A 11 -19.64 3.08 9.84
C PHE A 11 -20.32 3.45 8.52
N GLY A 12 -20.34 4.75 8.24
CA GLY A 12 -21.02 5.37 7.12
C GLY A 12 -20.71 4.77 5.74
N ASN A 13 -21.64 5.02 4.82
CA ASN A 13 -21.67 4.61 3.41
C ASN A 13 -20.31 4.30 2.75
N PRO A 14 -20.11 3.11 2.16
CA PRO A 14 -18.91 2.78 1.39
C PRO A 14 -19.02 3.31 -0.04
N LYS A 15 -19.29 4.60 -0.23
CA LYS A 15 -18.91 5.26 -1.50
C LYS A 15 -17.47 5.74 -1.33
N GLN A 16 -16.56 4.78 -1.22
CA GLN A 16 -15.14 5.05 -1.18
C GLN A 16 -14.75 5.71 -2.51
N ASN A 17 -14.33 6.96 -2.46
CA ASN A 17 -13.73 7.63 -3.61
C ASN A 17 -12.40 6.92 -3.89
N LEU A 18 -12.37 5.99 -4.86
CA LEU A 18 -11.14 5.29 -5.20
C LEU A 18 -10.10 6.32 -5.66
N PRO A 19 -8.87 6.29 -5.12
CA PRO A 19 -7.82 7.17 -5.59
C PRO A 19 -7.53 6.89 -7.08
N ASN A 20 -7.39 7.95 -7.86
CA ASN A 20 -6.96 7.85 -9.25
C ASN A 20 -5.54 7.28 -9.30
N VAL A 21 -5.37 6.12 -9.92
CA VAL A 21 -4.07 5.44 -10.02
C VAL A 21 -3.44 5.79 -11.37
N GLU A 22 -2.29 6.43 -11.32
CA GLU A 22 -1.49 6.76 -12.51
C GLU A 22 -0.14 6.06 -12.45
N TYR A 23 0.31 5.56 -13.60
CA TYR A 23 1.67 5.04 -13.74
C TYR A 23 2.64 6.21 -13.94
N ARG A 24 3.71 6.24 -13.14
CA ARG A 24 4.81 7.20 -13.28
C ARG A 24 6.15 6.49 -13.32
N GLN A 25 7.10 7.08 -14.03
CA GLN A 25 8.48 6.60 -14.05
C GLN A 25 9.13 6.72 -12.68
N VAL A 26 9.94 5.73 -12.30
CA VAL A 26 10.61 5.69 -10.98
C VAL A 26 11.51 6.90 -10.75
N ALA A 27 12.21 7.36 -11.80
CA ALA A 27 13.09 8.52 -11.74
C ALA A 27 12.35 9.85 -11.45
N ALA A 28 11.03 9.89 -11.66
CA ALA A 28 10.20 11.05 -11.35
C ALA A 28 9.62 11.04 -9.92
N LEU A 29 9.85 9.97 -9.14
CA LEU A 29 9.42 9.93 -7.74
C LEU A 29 10.34 10.79 -6.87
N ILE A 30 9.73 11.73 -6.14
CA ILE A 30 10.42 12.56 -5.15
C ILE A 30 10.41 11.79 -3.82
N PRO A 31 11.58 11.44 -3.25
CA PRO A 31 11.64 10.82 -1.93
C PRO A 31 11.03 11.73 -0.88
N TYR A 32 10.27 11.13 0.04
CA TYR A 32 9.68 11.89 1.13
C TYR A 32 10.74 12.31 2.14
N ALA A 33 11.00 13.61 2.23
CA ALA A 33 12.07 14.17 3.06
C ALA A 33 11.95 13.86 4.56
N ARG A 34 10.75 13.56 5.07
CA ARG A 34 10.53 13.20 6.48
C ARG A 34 10.41 11.69 6.69
N ASN A 35 11.04 10.87 5.85
CA ASN A 35 11.11 9.43 6.06
C ASN A 35 12.38 9.09 6.88
N PRO A 36 12.28 8.74 8.17
CA PRO A 36 13.43 8.35 8.98
C PRO A 36 13.87 6.90 8.74
N ARG A 37 13.19 6.13 7.87
CA ARG A 37 13.53 4.72 7.62
C ARG A 37 14.79 4.60 6.79
N THR A 38 15.80 3.96 7.37
CA THR A 38 17.00 3.49 6.69
C THR A 38 16.94 1.97 6.57
N HIS A 39 17.23 1.42 5.39
CA HIS A 39 17.31 -0.01 5.15
C HIS A 39 18.73 -0.38 4.76
N SER A 40 19.22 -1.54 5.22
CA SER A 40 20.49 -2.08 4.74
C SER A 40 20.35 -2.66 3.34
N ASP A 41 21.44 -2.74 2.59
CA ASP A 41 21.43 -3.26 1.22
C ASP A 41 20.93 -4.72 1.16
N GLU A 42 21.25 -5.52 2.18
CA GLU A 42 20.73 -6.89 2.33
C GLU A 42 19.20 -6.91 2.47
N GLN A 43 18.63 -5.97 3.23
CA GLN A 43 17.18 -5.85 3.38
C GLN A 43 16.52 -5.42 2.06
N VAL A 44 17.14 -4.48 1.33
CA VAL A 44 16.67 -4.03 0.02
C VAL A 44 16.70 -5.18 -0.98
N ALA A 45 17.79 -5.97 -1.02
CA ALA A 45 17.91 -7.12 -1.91
C ALA A 45 16.82 -8.17 -1.65
N ARG A 46 16.50 -8.44 -0.38
CA ARG A 46 15.41 -9.35 -0.01
C ARG A 46 14.03 -8.83 -0.43
N ILE A 47 13.78 -7.52 -0.30
CA ILE A 47 12.54 -6.90 -0.78
C ILE A 47 12.47 -7.00 -2.31
N ALA A 48 13.56 -6.69 -3.02
CA ALA A 48 13.61 -6.80 -4.48
C ALA A 48 13.35 -8.23 -4.97
N ALA A 49 13.98 -9.23 -4.33
CA ALA A 49 13.74 -10.64 -4.63
C ALA A 49 12.26 -11.01 -4.43
N SER A 50 11.62 -10.57 -3.33
CA SER A 50 10.20 -10.85 -3.08
C SER A 50 9.25 -10.21 -4.10
N ILE A 51 9.60 -9.04 -4.62
CA ILE A 51 8.82 -8.36 -5.66
C ILE A 51 8.94 -9.10 -6.99
N VAL A 52 10.13 -9.63 -7.32
CA VAL A 52 10.34 -10.43 -8.54
C VAL A 52 9.61 -11.77 -8.45
N GLU A 53 9.67 -12.43 -7.30
CA GLU A 53 9.13 -13.78 -7.11
C GLU A 53 7.60 -13.80 -7.04
N TYR A 54 6.99 -12.86 -6.31
CA TYR A 54 5.54 -12.86 -6.08
C TYR A 54 4.78 -11.81 -6.89
N GLY A 55 5.48 -10.97 -7.65
CA GLY A 55 4.92 -9.70 -8.11
C GLY A 55 4.52 -8.82 -6.91
N SER A 56 4.10 -7.58 -7.16
CA SER A 56 3.54 -6.72 -6.10
C SER A 56 2.25 -7.34 -5.53
N THR A 57 2.38 -8.26 -4.58
CA THR A 57 1.26 -9.02 -3.96
C THR A 57 0.29 -8.09 -3.23
N ARG A 58 0.80 -6.98 -2.69
CA ARG A 58 -0.03 -5.81 -2.37
C ARG A 58 -0.24 -5.03 -3.66
N SER A 59 -1.19 -5.48 -4.48
CA SER A 59 -1.59 -4.78 -5.70
C SER A 59 -1.95 -3.33 -5.35
N TRP A 60 -1.06 -2.41 -5.68
CA TRP A 60 -1.38 -0.98 -5.82
C TRP A 60 -1.90 -0.66 -7.23
N SER A 61 -2.10 -1.68 -8.08
CA SER A 61 -2.80 -1.57 -9.35
C SER A 61 -3.05 -2.95 -9.97
N THR A 62 -4.32 -3.40 -10.02
CA THR A 62 -4.70 -4.56 -10.82
C THR A 62 -4.89 -4.11 -12.27
N ALA A 63 -3.88 -4.28 -13.11
CA ALA A 63 -4.07 -4.24 -14.56
C ALA A 63 -2.99 -5.11 -15.22
N ARG A 64 -3.33 -6.38 -15.42
CA ARG A 64 -2.69 -7.22 -16.42
C ARG A 64 -3.24 -6.76 -17.77
N THR A 65 -2.44 -6.05 -18.56
CA THR A 65 -2.75 -5.76 -19.96
C THR A 65 -2.91 -7.09 -20.70
N ALA A 66 -4.09 -7.33 -21.25
CA ALA A 66 -4.33 -8.13 -22.44
C ALA A 66 -4.85 -7.17 -23.52
#